data_AF-A0A835YLT9-F1
#
_entry.id   AF-A0A835YLT9-F1
#
_cell.length_a   1.000
_cell.length_b   1.000
_cell.length_c   1.000
_cell.angle_alpha   90.00
_cell.angle_beta   90.00
_cell.angle_gamma   90.00
#
_symmetry.space_group_name_H-M   'P 1'
#
loop_
_entity.id
_entity.type
_entity.pdbx_description
1 polymer ?
#
loop_
_entity_poly.entity_id
_entity_poly.type
_entity_poly.pdbx_seq_one_letter_code
_entity_poly.pdbx_strand_id
1 'polypeptide(L)'
;RHSEPLQVELLKLMTLMMEFLPQEMAGSRRELLKFGWDNIKKDWDLVSKHWAYVNLCKFISMYSTPLLLVLQVYVALLRTHQPEVKELVRVALDILVPALPRRLGPQDMLKCIKWTRKIMYEESHMMTHLIHIWHMVVRHPAIFYPYRGQFLQQVVTHLPRLGLQHNCPFEQRALSVALSDVVLAWE
;
A
#
# COMPACT_ATOMS: atom_id res chain seq x y z
N ARG A 1 -23.72 -7.16 -19.42
CA ARG A 1 -22.79 -6.21 -18.75
C ARG A 1 -23.36 -5.94 -17.37
N HIS A 2 -22.75 -6.45 -16.30
CA HIS A 2 -23.20 -6.11 -14.94
C HIS A 2 -22.89 -4.63 -14.66
N SER A 3 -23.73 -3.97 -13.88
CA SER A 3 -23.50 -2.59 -13.45
C SER A 3 -22.25 -2.53 -12.57
N GLU A 4 -21.45 -1.48 -12.74
CA GLU A 4 -20.21 -1.22 -11.98
C GLU A 4 -20.41 -1.29 -10.44
N PRO A 5 -21.50 -0.74 -9.86
CA PRO A 5 -21.79 -0.89 -8.43
C PRO A 5 -21.92 -2.35 -7.97
N LEU A 6 -22.54 -3.21 -8.79
CA LEU A 6 -22.68 -4.63 -8.44
C LEU A 6 -21.32 -5.32 -8.40
N GLN A 7 -20.39 -4.95 -9.29
CA GLN A 7 -19.05 -5.53 -9.29
C GLN A 7 -18.24 -5.11 -8.05
N VAL A 8 -18.41 -3.87 -7.58
CA VAL A 8 -17.82 -3.40 -6.33
C VAL A 8 -18.34 -4.19 -5.13
N GLU A 9 -19.64 -4.42 -5.04
CA GLU A 9 -20.22 -5.23 -3.96
C GLU A 9 -19.74 -6.69 -4.00
N LEU A 10 -19.58 -7.27 -5.19
CA LEU A 10 -18.98 -8.61 -5.34
C LEU A 10 -17.50 -8.63 -4.89
N LEU A 11 -16.72 -7.60 -5.19
CA LEU A 11 -15.33 -7.48 -4.71
C LEU A 11 -15.27 -7.36 -3.18
N LYS A 12 -16.14 -6.56 -2.57
CA LYS A 12 -16.26 -6.44 -1.10
C LYS A 12 -16.63 -7.77 -0.47
N LEU A 13 -17.69 -8.42 -0.99
CA LEU A 13 -18.15 -9.72 -0.51
C LEU A 13 -17.03 -10.77 -0.61
N MET A 14 -16.36 -10.86 -1.77
CA MET A 14 -15.24 -11.79 -1.95
C MET A 14 -14.09 -11.51 -0.96
N THR A 15 -13.82 -10.24 -0.67
CA THR A 15 -12.80 -9.86 0.33
C THR A 15 -13.15 -10.40 1.71
N LEU A 16 -14.42 -10.28 2.12
CA LEU A 16 -14.92 -10.84 3.39
C LEU A 16 -14.92 -12.38 3.38
N MET A 17 -15.30 -13.02 2.28
CA MET A 17 -15.26 -14.48 2.18
C MET A 17 -13.84 -15.02 2.32
N MET A 18 -12.84 -14.35 1.73
CA MET A 18 -11.43 -14.73 1.93
C MET A 18 -10.97 -14.55 3.38
N GLU A 19 -11.53 -13.58 4.10
CA GLU A 19 -11.23 -13.33 5.51
C GLU A 19 -11.84 -14.38 6.44
N PHE A 20 -13.13 -14.65 6.29
CA PHE A 20 -13.91 -15.43 7.24
C PHE A 20 -14.11 -16.88 6.83
N LEU A 21 -13.92 -17.23 5.55
CA LEU A 21 -14.10 -18.59 5.02
C LEU A 21 -12.87 -19.07 4.22
N PRO A 22 -11.64 -18.99 4.77
CA PRO A 22 -10.41 -19.27 4.01
C PRO A 22 -10.31 -20.73 3.53
N GLN A 23 -10.92 -21.68 4.24
CA GLN A 23 -10.93 -23.10 3.87
C GLN A 23 -11.81 -23.35 2.64
N GLU A 24 -13.02 -22.79 2.63
CA GLU A 24 -13.95 -22.88 1.49
C GLU A 24 -13.39 -22.20 0.24
N MET A 25 -12.71 -21.07 0.44
CA MET A 25 -12.08 -20.31 -0.64
C MET A 25 -10.79 -20.97 -1.17
N ALA A 26 -10.19 -21.91 -0.43
CA ALA A 26 -8.92 -22.51 -0.79
C ALA A 26 -8.96 -23.31 -2.10
N GLY A 27 -10.12 -23.85 -2.48
CA GLY A 27 -10.31 -24.60 -3.72
C GLY A 27 -10.37 -23.73 -4.98
N SER A 28 -10.70 -22.45 -4.84
CA SER A 28 -10.96 -21.54 -5.98
C SER A 28 -9.94 -20.41 -6.10
N ARG A 29 -8.73 -20.58 -5.55
CA ARG A 29 -7.70 -19.51 -5.50
C ARG A 29 -7.39 -18.92 -6.87
N ARG A 30 -7.38 -19.74 -7.92
CA ARG A 30 -7.09 -19.29 -9.29
C ARG A 30 -8.18 -18.37 -9.81
N GLU A 31 -9.42 -18.72 -9.56
CA GLU A 31 -10.62 -17.96 -9.94
C GLU A 31 -10.70 -16.66 -9.15
N LEU A 32 -10.41 -16.70 -7.84
CA LEU A 32 -10.35 -15.50 -6.99
C LEU A 32 -9.28 -14.51 -7.50
N LEU A 33 -8.07 -15.00 -7.78
CA LEU A 33 -6.99 -14.18 -8.32
C LEU A 33 -7.37 -13.58 -9.67
N LYS A 34 -7.93 -14.40 -10.57
CA LYS A 34 -8.37 -13.96 -11.89
C LYS A 34 -9.46 -12.90 -11.77
N PHE A 35 -10.44 -13.10 -10.90
CA PHE A 35 -11.52 -12.16 -10.67
C PHE A 35 -11.01 -10.78 -10.22
N GLY A 36 -10.15 -10.73 -9.19
CA GLY A 36 -9.57 -9.47 -8.75
C GLY A 36 -8.72 -8.79 -9.83
N TRP A 37 -7.91 -9.56 -10.55
CA TRP A 37 -7.02 -9.03 -11.59
C TRP A 37 -7.76 -8.52 -12.84
N ASP A 38 -8.78 -9.25 -13.29
CA ASP A 38 -9.61 -8.83 -14.43
C ASP A 38 -10.36 -7.54 -14.12
N ASN A 39 -10.76 -7.34 -12.85
CA ASN A 39 -11.39 -6.11 -12.40
C ASN A 39 -10.45 -4.90 -12.31
N ILE A 40 -9.15 -5.11 -12.10
CA ILE A 40 -8.15 -4.04 -12.24
C ILE A 40 -7.95 -3.63 -13.70
N LYS A 41 -8.09 -4.57 -14.64
CA LYS A 41 -7.85 -4.30 -16.07
C LYS A 41 -9.01 -3.62 -16.78
N LYS A 42 -10.20 -3.62 -16.18
CA LYS A 42 -11.38 -2.98 -16.77
C LYS A 42 -11.27 -1.45 -16.70
N ASP A 43 -11.89 -0.81 -17.69
CA ASP A 43 -12.05 0.65 -17.74
C ASP A 43 -13.19 1.08 -16.81
N TRP A 44 -12.88 1.12 -15.53
CA TRP A 44 -13.77 1.51 -14.44
C TRP A 44 -13.37 2.86 -13.85
N ASP A 45 -14.27 3.44 -13.06
CA ASP A 45 -13.95 4.57 -12.22
C ASP A 45 -12.83 4.23 -11.22
N LEU A 46 -12.12 5.26 -10.77
CA LEU A 46 -10.94 5.10 -9.94
C LEU A 46 -11.25 4.37 -8.62
N VAL A 47 -12.40 4.63 -8.00
CA VAL A 47 -12.83 4.02 -6.74
C VAL A 47 -13.09 2.52 -6.94
N SER A 48 -13.85 2.16 -7.97
CA SER A 48 -14.15 0.77 -8.33
C SER A 48 -12.88 -0.04 -8.58
N LYS A 49 -11.91 0.55 -9.27
CA LYS A 49 -10.59 -0.05 -9.50
C LYS A 49 -9.82 -0.30 -8.21
N HIS A 50 -9.91 0.61 -7.23
CA HIS A 50 -9.20 0.47 -5.95
C HIS A 50 -9.84 -0.56 -5.02
N TRP A 51 -11.14 -0.82 -5.13
CA TRP A 51 -11.74 -1.99 -4.48
C TRP A 51 -11.16 -3.31 -5.00
N ALA A 52 -10.82 -3.39 -6.29
CA ALA A 52 -10.13 -4.55 -6.84
C ALA A 52 -8.71 -4.72 -6.28
N TYR A 53 -7.99 -3.62 -6.06
CA TYR A 53 -6.70 -3.65 -5.36
C TYR A 53 -6.82 -4.10 -3.91
N VAL A 54 -7.83 -3.62 -3.15
CA VAL A 54 -8.08 -4.08 -1.77
C VAL A 54 -8.34 -5.59 -1.74
N ASN A 55 -9.17 -6.09 -2.65
CA ASN A 55 -9.45 -7.52 -2.79
C ASN A 55 -8.18 -8.33 -3.08
N LEU A 56 -7.33 -7.88 -4.01
CA LEU A 56 -6.06 -8.55 -4.30
C LEU A 56 -5.07 -8.49 -3.13
N CYS A 57 -5.00 -7.38 -2.39
CA CYS A 57 -4.16 -7.30 -1.20
C CYS A 57 -4.61 -8.32 -0.16
N LYS A 58 -5.92 -8.50 0.03
CA LYS A 58 -6.45 -9.54 0.90
C LYS A 58 -6.09 -10.93 0.39
N PHE A 59 -6.23 -11.19 -0.91
CA PHE A 59 -5.81 -12.45 -1.52
C PHE A 59 -4.32 -12.75 -1.28
N ILE A 60 -3.44 -11.77 -1.53
CA ILE A 60 -1.99 -11.87 -1.27
C ILE A 60 -1.73 -12.11 0.22
N SER A 61 -2.49 -11.49 1.13
CA SER A 61 -2.31 -11.69 2.56
C SER A 61 -2.64 -13.13 3.00
N MET A 62 -3.57 -13.80 2.32
CA MET A 62 -4.10 -15.11 2.71
C MET A 62 -3.46 -16.29 1.95
N TYR A 63 -3.15 -16.12 0.66
CA TYR A 63 -2.70 -17.22 -0.21
C TYR A 63 -1.28 -17.02 -0.75
N SER A 64 -0.65 -18.12 -1.17
CA SER A 64 0.64 -18.05 -1.88
C SER A 64 0.43 -17.44 -3.26
N THR A 65 1.27 -16.45 -3.59
CA THR A 65 1.18 -15.69 -4.85
C THR A 65 2.55 -15.51 -5.47
N PRO A 66 2.65 -15.47 -6.82
CA PRO A 66 3.91 -15.18 -7.48
C PRO A 66 4.49 -13.83 -7.06
N LEU A 67 5.80 -13.77 -6.79
CA LEU A 67 6.54 -12.57 -6.38
C LEU A 67 6.25 -11.35 -7.26
N LEU A 68 6.25 -11.55 -8.58
CA LEU A 68 6.03 -10.48 -9.55
C LEU A 68 4.68 -9.78 -9.35
N LEU A 69 3.63 -10.55 -8.99
CA LEU A 69 2.31 -10.00 -8.75
C LEU A 69 2.28 -9.15 -7.48
N VAL A 70 2.92 -9.64 -6.40
CA VAL A 70 3.04 -8.88 -5.14
C VAL A 70 3.74 -7.54 -5.38
N LEU A 71 4.87 -7.55 -6.10
CA LEU A 71 5.62 -6.34 -6.42
C LEU A 71 4.83 -5.39 -7.33
N GLN A 72 4.12 -5.91 -8.33
CA GLN A 72 3.28 -5.09 -9.22
C GLN A 72 2.17 -4.37 -8.45
N VAL A 73 1.44 -5.09 -7.59
CA VAL A 73 0.39 -4.51 -6.75
C VAL A 73 0.97 -3.49 -5.77
N TYR A 74 2.10 -3.81 -5.13
CA TYR A 74 2.78 -2.91 -4.21
C TYR A 74 3.20 -1.60 -4.89
N VAL A 75 3.89 -1.67 -6.02
CA VAL A 75 4.36 -0.49 -6.77
C VAL A 75 3.19 0.34 -7.30
N ALA A 76 2.11 -0.30 -7.75
CA ALA A 76 0.91 0.41 -8.19
C ALA A 76 0.30 1.24 -7.05
N LEU A 77 0.12 0.63 -5.87
CA LEU A 77 -0.41 1.32 -4.69
C LEU A 77 0.52 2.43 -4.18
N LEU A 78 1.84 2.23 -4.26
CA LEU A 78 2.79 3.29 -3.92
C LEU A 78 2.65 4.49 -4.84
N ARG A 79 2.31 4.32 -6.11
CA ARG A 79 2.16 5.42 -7.07
C ARG A 79 0.79 6.09 -7.04
N THR A 80 -0.25 5.42 -6.54
CA THR A 80 -1.58 6.01 -6.39
C THR A 80 -1.63 6.93 -5.18
N HIS A 81 -1.68 8.24 -5.43
CA HIS A 81 -1.75 9.28 -4.40
C HIS A 81 -2.91 10.27 -4.62
N GLN A 82 -3.88 9.92 -5.47
CA GLN A 82 -5.07 10.73 -5.72
C GLN A 82 -5.94 10.81 -4.45
N PRO A 83 -6.48 12.00 -4.10
CA PRO A 83 -7.24 12.18 -2.87
C PRO A 83 -8.53 11.34 -2.81
N GLU A 84 -9.19 11.15 -3.96
CA GLU A 84 -10.46 10.41 -4.09
C GLU A 84 -10.37 8.95 -3.62
N VAL A 85 -9.18 8.34 -3.71
CA VAL A 85 -8.93 6.94 -3.33
C VAL A 85 -7.94 6.78 -2.19
N LYS A 86 -7.50 7.89 -1.57
CA LYS A 86 -6.53 7.90 -0.46
C LYS A 86 -6.87 6.86 0.62
N GLU A 87 -8.13 6.79 1.03
CA GLU A 87 -8.59 5.86 2.06
C GLU A 87 -8.55 4.39 1.60
N LEU A 88 -8.91 4.10 0.35
CA LEU A 88 -8.86 2.74 -0.19
C LEU A 88 -7.42 2.26 -0.37
N VAL A 89 -6.53 3.14 -0.85
CA VAL A 89 -5.10 2.83 -0.96
C VAL A 89 -4.50 2.59 0.42
N ARG A 90 -4.87 3.40 1.42
CA ARG A 90 -4.47 3.21 2.82
C ARG A 90 -4.89 1.84 3.33
N VAL A 91 -6.15 1.45 3.16
CA VAL A 91 -6.66 0.13 3.55
C VAL A 91 -5.90 -0.99 2.82
N ALA A 92 -5.67 -0.85 1.52
CA ALA A 92 -4.93 -1.84 0.73
C ALA A 92 -3.49 -2.02 1.23
N LEU A 93 -2.77 -0.92 1.49
CA LEU A 93 -1.41 -0.96 2.04
C LEU A 93 -1.38 -1.51 3.47
N ASP A 94 -2.36 -1.18 4.31
CA ASP A 94 -2.47 -1.71 5.67
C ASP A 94 -2.68 -3.22 5.70
N ILE A 95 -3.27 -3.81 4.65
CA ILE A 95 -3.36 -5.25 4.46
C ILE A 95 -2.05 -5.83 3.89
N LEU A 96 -1.51 -5.18 2.85
CA LEU A 96 -0.40 -5.72 2.08
C LEU A 96 0.95 -5.63 2.82
N VAL A 97 1.27 -4.48 3.42
CA VAL A 97 2.59 -4.21 4.02
C VAL A 97 2.93 -5.20 5.13
N PRO A 98 2.04 -5.53 6.08
CA PRO A 98 2.29 -6.57 7.08
C PRO A 98 2.37 -8.00 6.49
N ALA A 99 1.82 -8.22 5.30
CA ALA A 99 1.94 -9.50 4.60
C ALA A 99 3.29 -9.64 3.87
N LEU A 100 3.97 -8.55 3.52
CA LEU A 100 5.20 -8.59 2.73
C LEU A 100 6.29 -9.49 3.35
N PRO A 101 6.66 -9.38 4.64
CA PRO A 101 7.72 -10.24 5.20
C PRO A 101 7.36 -11.73 5.23
N ARG A 102 6.07 -12.06 5.26
CA ARG A 102 5.58 -13.45 5.21
C ARG A 102 5.54 -14.00 3.79
N ARG A 103 5.38 -13.12 2.79
CA ARG A 103 5.27 -13.48 1.37
C ARG A 103 6.60 -13.40 0.62
N LEU A 104 7.54 -12.62 1.13
CA LEU A 104 8.79 -12.30 0.48
C LEU A 104 9.96 -12.79 1.32
N GLY A 105 10.95 -13.39 0.67
CA GLY A 105 12.25 -13.64 1.32
C GLY A 105 13.01 -12.33 1.56
N PRO A 106 14.10 -12.36 2.36
CA PRO A 106 14.88 -11.14 2.69
C PRO A 106 15.39 -10.37 1.46
N GLN A 107 15.81 -11.07 0.40
CA GLN A 107 16.27 -10.44 -0.84
C GLN A 107 15.15 -9.74 -1.61
N ASP A 108 13.95 -10.31 -1.59
CA ASP A 108 12.78 -9.74 -2.27
C ASP A 108 12.19 -8.57 -1.48
N MET A 109 12.25 -8.63 -0.16
CA MET A 109 11.89 -7.48 0.67
C MET A 109 12.82 -6.29 0.39
N LEU A 110 14.12 -6.52 0.18
CA LEU A 110 15.03 -5.45 -0.26
C LEU A 110 14.62 -4.84 -1.61
N LYS A 111 13.99 -5.60 -2.52
CA LYS A 111 13.45 -5.05 -3.78
C LYS A 111 12.29 -4.09 -3.50
N CYS A 112 11.38 -4.41 -2.57
CA CYS A 112 10.31 -3.49 -2.15
C CYS A 112 10.89 -2.19 -1.58
N ILE A 113 11.91 -2.27 -0.73
CA ILE A 113 12.57 -1.09 -0.17
C ILE A 113 13.22 -0.24 -1.26
N LYS A 114 13.92 -0.87 -2.21
CA LYS A 114 14.52 -0.16 -3.36
C LYS A 114 13.46 0.53 -4.21
N TRP A 115 12.32 -0.12 -4.49
CA TRP A 115 11.22 0.49 -5.21
C TRP A 115 10.61 1.67 -4.46
N THR A 116 10.40 1.52 -3.15
CA THR A 116 9.88 2.61 -2.30
C THR A 116 10.76 3.84 -2.40
N ARG A 117 12.08 3.66 -2.19
CA ARG A 117 13.06 4.75 -2.28
C ARG A 117 13.15 5.36 -3.67
N LYS A 118 13.11 4.53 -4.70
CA LYS A 118 13.15 4.97 -6.10
C LYS A 118 11.95 5.87 -6.40
N ILE A 119 10.74 5.44 -6.04
CA ILE A 119 9.52 6.23 -6.25
C ILE A 119 9.57 7.54 -5.45
N MET A 120 10.01 7.49 -4.18
CA MET A 120 10.20 8.71 -3.37
C MET A 120 11.15 9.71 -4.02
N TYR A 121 12.19 9.24 -4.71
CA TYR A 121 13.15 10.10 -5.40
C TYR A 121 12.56 10.67 -6.70
N GLU A 122 11.98 9.81 -7.54
CA GLU A 122 11.31 10.19 -8.80
C GLU A 122 10.24 11.26 -8.58
N GLU A 123 9.47 11.12 -7.50
CA GLU A 123 8.28 11.95 -7.22
C GLU A 123 8.50 12.93 -6.05
N SER A 124 9.76 13.21 -5.71
CA SER A 124 10.16 14.05 -4.56
C SER A 124 9.65 15.51 -4.63
N HIS A 125 9.22 15.94 -5.81
CA HIS A 125 8.63 17.25 -6.06
C HIS A 125 7.14 17.29 -5.69
N MET A 126 6.45 16.14 -5.69
CA MET A 126 5.03 16.02 -5.38
C MET A 126 4.81 15.78 -3.88
N MET A 127 4.39 16.83 -3.16
CA MET A 127 4.17 16.77 -1.72
C MET A 127 3.14 15.71 -1.32
N THR A 128 2.04 15.59 -2.07
CA THR A 128 0.99 14.60 -1.84
C THR A 128 1.52 13.16 -1.89
N HIS A 129 2.48 12.89 -2.77
CA HIS A 129 3.11 11.58 -2.88
C HIS A 129 4.10 11.30 -1.76
N LEU A 130 4.88 12.31 -1.36
CA LEU A 130 5.74 12.19 -0.17
C LEU A 130 4.92 11.90 1.09
N ILE A 131 3.82 12.62 1.29
CA ILE A 131 2.88 12.40 2.39
C ILE A 131 2.34 10.97 2.35
N HIS A 132 1.91 10.50 1.18
CA HIS A 132 1.43 9.13 0.98
C HIS A 132 2.42 8.06 1.42
N ILE A 133 3.68 8.15 0.95
CA ILE A 133 4.70 7.15 1.27
C ILE A 133 5.10 7.21 2.75
N TRP A 134 5.25 8.41 3.32
CA TRP A 134 5.59 8.55 4.73
C TRP A 134 4.47 8.07 5.66
N HIS A 135 3.20 8.27 5.30
CA HIS A 135 2.09 7.65 6.05
C HIS A 135 2.20 6.13 6.09
N MET A 136 2.53 5.49 4.98
CA MET A 136 2.75 4.04 4.96
C MET A 136 3.88 3.63 5.91
N VAL A 137 5.03 4.34 5.88
CA VAL A 137 6.17 4.02 6.75
C VAL A 137 5.81 4.18 8.23
N VAL A 138 5.15 5.29 8.59
CA VAL A 138 4.76 5.59 9.98
C VAL A 138 3.72 4.62 10.52
N ARG A 139 2.85 4.07 9.67
CA ARG A 139 1.86 3.07 10.08
C ARG A 139 2.45 1.67 10.28
N HIS A 140 3.57 1.37 9.62
CA HIS A 140 4.20 0.05 9.64
C HIS A 140 5.69 0.10 10.01
N PRO A 141 6.09 0.80 11.10
CA PRO A 141 7.48 1.14 11.37
C PRO A 141 8.35 -0.09 11.59
N ALA A 142 7.79 -1.15 12.18
CA ALA A 142 8.49 -2.42 12.42
C ALA A 142 8.92 -3.12 11.11
N ILE A 143 8.15 -2.97 10.03
CA ILE A 143 8.45 -3.59 8.73
C ILE A 143 9.64 -2.88 8.06
N PHE A 144 9.77 -1.57 8.27
CA PHE A 144 10.82 -0.75 7.69
C PHE A 144 12.08 -0.63 8.58
N TYR A 145 11.97 -0.92 9.88
CA TYR A 145 13.08 -0.83 10.86
C TYR A 145 14.37 -1.56 10.43
N PRO A 146 14.35 -2.81 9.90
CA PRO A 146 15.57 -3.48 9.45
C PRO A 146 16.31 -2.73 8.34
N TYR A 147 15.62 -1.82 7.64
CA TYR A 147 16.12 -1.04 6.52
C TYR A 147 16.23 0.45 6.83
N ARG A 148 16.07 0.86 8.11
CA ARG A 148 16.02 2.26 8.56
C ARG A 148 17.15 3.14 8.00
N GLY A 149 18.38 2.61 7.93
CA GLY A 149 19.54 3.33 7.41
C GLY A 149 19.37 3.81 5.96
N GLN A 150 18.49 3.18 5.17
CA GLN A 150 18.18 3.61 3.81
C GLN A 150 17.16 4.76 3.74
N PHE A 151 16.43 5.02 4.82
CA PHE A 151 15.40 6.06 4.91
C PHE A 151 15.84 7.27 5.74
N LEU A 152 16.76 7.13 6.70
CA LEU A 152 17.18 8.21 7.60
C LEU A 152 17.57 9.50 6.85
N GLN A 153 18.38 9.39 5.79
CA GLN A 153 18.76 10.56 4.98
C GLN A 153 17.54 11.25 4.35
N GLN A 154 16.58 10.47 3.87
CA GLN A 154 15.35 11.01 3.28
C GLN A 154 14.45 11.66 4.35
N VAL A 155 14.41 11.11 5.57
CA VAL A 155 13.68 11.73 6.68
C VAL A 155 14.27 13.10 6.98
N VAL A 156 15.58 13.21 7.19
CA VAL A 156 16.25 14.50 7.46
C VAL A 156 15.97 15.53 6.36
N THR A 157 15.92 15.08 5.09
CA THR A 157 15.64 15.96 3.94
C THR A 157 14.16 16.38 3.86
N HIS A 158 13.24 15.47 4.14
CA HIS A 158 11.80 15.70 3.93
C HIS A 158 11.09 16.29 5.15
N LEU A 159 11.58 16.02 6.37
CA LEU A 159 10.94 16.44 7.62
C LEU A 159 10.74 17.97 7.71
N PRO A 160 11.71 18.83 7.35
CA PRO A 160 11.50 20.29 7.33
C PRO A 160 10.42 20.71 6.34
N ARG A 161 10.38 20.06 5.17
CA ARG A 161 9.36 20.32 4.13
C ARG A 161 7.97 19.86 4.61
N LEU A 162 7.90 18.80 5.41
CA LEU A 162 6.65 18.32 5.98
C LEU A 162 6.15 19.21 7.11
N GLY A 163 6.96 19.51 8.13
CA GLY A 163 6.45 20.13 9.37
C GLY A 163 6.71 21.63 9.55
N LEU A 164 7.70 22.20 8.85
CA LEU A 164 8.25 23.54 9.17
C LEU A 164 7.90 24.62 8.14
N GLN A 165 7.12 24.30 7.11
CA GLN A 165 6.65 25.28 6.13
C GLN A 165 5.59 26.20 6.73
N HIS A 166 5.65 27.50 6.39
CA HIS A 166 4.62 28.47 6.74
C HIS A 166 3.27 28.04 6.13
N ASN A 167 2.19 28.04 6.92
CA ASN A 167 0.86 27.54 6.56
C ASN A 167 0.75 26.03 6.26
N CYS A 168 1.60 25.20 6.89
CA CYS A 168 1.48 23.75 6.78
C CYS A 168 0.12 23.22 7.30
N PRO A 169 -0.62 22.39 6.53
CA PRO A 169 -1.86 21.75 6.98
C PRO A 169 -1.66 20.92 8.25
N PHE A 170 -2.73 20.79 9.06
CA PHE A 170 -2.67 20.02 10.31
C PHE A 170 -2.24 18.56 10.09
N GLU A 171 -2.81 17.88 9.07
CA GLU A 171 -2.46 16.48 8.75
C GLU A 171 -0.97 16.30 8.46
N GLN A 172 -0.37 17.24 7.73
CA GLN A 172 1.04 17.19 7.35
C GLN A 172 1.95 17.47 8.56
N ARG A 173 1.56 18.38 9.46
CA ARG A 173 2.25 18.58 10.74
C ARG A 173 2.15 17.33 11.62
N ALA A 174 0.97 16.73 11.74
CA ALA A 174 0.78 15.50 12.51
C ALA A 174 1.65 14.36 11.96
N LEU A 175 1.75 14.23 10.62
CA LEU A 175 2.66 13.28 9.99
C LEU A 175 4.13 13.55 10.32
N SER A 176 4.56 14.82 10.33
CA SER A 176 5.95 15.16 10.69
C SER A 176 6.30 14.78 12.14
N VAL A 177 5.36 14.96 13.08
CA VAL A 177 5.54 14.54 14.47
C VAL A 177 5.64 13.02 14.55
N ALA A 178 4.68 12.31 13.94
CA ALA A 178 4.67 10.85 13.96
C ALA A 178 5.89 10.23 13.25
N LEU A 179 6.41 10.89 12.20
CA LEU A 179 7.67 10.48 11.56
C LEU A 179 8.87 10.68 12.48
N SER A 180 8.89 11.75 13.27
CA SER A 180 9.93 11.99 14.28
C SER A 180 9.90 10.92 15.37
N ASP A 181 8.71 10.54 15.85
CA ASP A 181 8.53 9.46 16.83
C ASP A 181 9.06 8.12 16.30
N VAL A 182 8.82 7.83 15.02
CA VAL A 182 9.35 6.62 14.37
C VAL A 182 10.86 6.62 14.28
N VAL A 183 11.49 7.76 13.96
CA VAL A 183 12.95 7.89 13.94
C VAL A 183 13.53 7.65 15.34
N LEU A 184 12.92 8.23 16.37
CA LEU A 184 13.34 8.02 17.76
C LEU A 184 13.18 6.55 18.18
N ALA A 185 12.08 5.90 17.80
CA ALA A 185 11.86 4.47 18.07
C ALA A 185 12.80 3.54 17.28
N TRP A 186 13.53 4.08 16.28
CA TRP A 186 14.48 3.35 15.47
C TRP A 186 15.94 3.47 15.95
N GLU A 187 16.21 4.37 16.89
CA GLU A 187 17.49 4.47 17.62
C GLU A 187 17.57 3.43 18.74
#